data_AF-A0A3D8ISJ3-F1
#
_entry.id   AF-A0A3D8ISJ3-F1
#
_cell.length_a   1.000
_cell.length_b   1.000
_cell.length_c   1.000
_cell.angle_alpha   90.00
_cell.angle_beta   90.00
_cell.angle_gamma   90.00
#
_symmetry.space_group_name_H-M   'P 1'
#
loop_
_entity.id
_entity.type
_entity.pdbx_description
1 polymer ?
#
loop_
_entity_poly.entity_id
_entity_poly.type
_entity_poly.pdbx_seq_one_letter_code
_entity_poly.pdbx_strand_id
1 'polypeptide(L)'
;MLQFDSIKTKDDFKLFVEEFYQKYPKPKCFGICRSIQSAFDKNKTITLNFPFLNFENNFGSFAVFVSSAELTTIQNETIVDIDLKFIIRALCFYYPFIIEELEKIQNTELLQEFQNFYQQAVADIHKFSDSDNLYFLKSYWANVFQYIGKTHKNIQIILESFVLLRLMLPPQDELYDPKKPHFQFVAFVEDKKTESLQVAYAKLHALSQGYAPLRSLNLDGIFGLFPNLAWSGNMPYELEYLRENEIHLKMKGRFPCIDYIDKFPRYLMQVLPQADNIRILDTAKTRFGAFLGAGYTQMPGASYVNFNSGSLGACMNEGRISSSVIVGEGTDIGGGASILGVLSGGNTTPISIGKNCLLGANSVTGISLGNGCIVDAGISILSGSIVSIDSAEAHKIQEINSDFVIESNGLYKGVKLSGLHGIHFRITSQDSKLIAFRSAREIKLNTDLH
;
A
#
# COMPACT_ATOMS: atom_id res chain seq x y z
N MET A 1 15.88 -17.12 -27.07
CA MET A 1 15.08 -17.10 -25.83
C MET A 1 15.09 -18.52 -25.33
N LEU A 2 15.46 -18.78 -24.07
CA LEU A 2 15.29 -20.13 -23.50
C LEU A 2 13.82 -20.51 -23.63
N GLN A 3 13.53 -21.62 -24.29
CA GLN A 3 12.18 -22.16 -24.35
C GLN A 3 11.87 -22.81 -22.99
N PHE A 4 10.66 -22.63 -22.47
CA PHE A 4 10.26 -23.12 -21.15
C PHE A 4 10.26 -24.66 -21.04
N ASP A 5 10.38 -25.35 -22.16
CA ASP A 5 10.50 -26.81 -22.29
C ASP A 5 11.83 -27.36 -21.72
N SER A 6 12.84 -26.50 -21.53
CA SER A 6 14.13 -26.86 -20.96
C SER A 6 14.18 -26.82 -19.43
N ILE A 7 13.15 -26.31 -18.74
CA ILE A 7 13.16 -26.11 -17.29
C ILE A 7 12.40 -27.25 -16.60
N LYS A 8 13.14 -28.27 -16.15
CA LYS A 8 12.57 -29.46 -15.49
C LYS A 8 12.99 -29.58 -14.04
N THR A 9 14.11 -28.98 -13.66
CA THR A 9 14.69 -28.99 -12.32
C THR A 9 14.87 -27.57 -11.79
N LYS A 10 15.10 -27.45 -10.48
CA LYS A 10 15.42 -26.16 -9.86
C LYS A 10 16.74 -25.58 -10.36
N ASP A 11 17.68 -26.43 -10.77
CA ASP A 11 18.98 -25.97 -11.28
C ASP A 11 18.84 -25.42 -12.70
N ASP A 12 17.98 -26.03 -13.53
CA ASP A 12 17.59 -25.44 -14.83
C ASP A 12 16.96 -24.06 -14.64
N PHE A 13 16.08 -23.93 -13.64
CA PHE A 13 15.45 -22.65 -13.32
C PHE A 13 16.46 -21.59 -12.87
N LYS A 14 17.43 -21.96 -12.02
CA LYS A 14 18.50 -21.04 -11.61
C LYS A 14 19.31 -20.55 -12.80
N LEU A 15 19.73 -21.46 -13.69
CA LEU A 15 20.47 -21.11 -14.90
C LEU A 15 19.66 -20.16 -15.79
N PHE A 16 18.37 -20.44 -15.99
CA PHE A 16 17.46 -19.54 -16.69
C PHE A 16 17.45 -18.12 -16.09
N VAL A 17 17.34 -18.00 -14.77
CA VAL A 17 17.33 -16.70 -14.09
C VAL A 17 18.68 -15.98 -14.22
N GLU A 18 19.80 -16.70 -14.12
CA GLU A 18 21.14 -16.14 -14.31
C GLU A 18 21.33 -15.60 -15.72
N GLU A 19 20.96 -16.37 -16.75
CA GLU A 19 21.02 -15.93 -18.15
C GLU A 19 20.07 -14.76 -18.45
N PHE A 20 18.90 -14.72 -17.81
CA PHE A 20 17.95 -13.62 -17.94
C PHE A 20 18.56 -12.30 -17.45
N TYR A 21 19.18 -12.31 -16.27
CA TYR A 21 19.75 -11.09 -15.67
C TYR A 21 21.08 -10.65 -16.27
N GLN A 22 21.68 -11.42 -17.18
CA GLN A 22 22.75 -10.92 -18.05
C GLN A 22 22.24 -9.89 -19.07
N LYS A 23 20.93 -9.88 -19.36
CA LYS A 23 20.32 -9.07 -20.43
C LYS A 23 19.38 -7.98 -19.92
N TYR A 24 18.76 -8.20 -18.77
CA TYR A 24 17.68 -7.36 -18.26
C TYR A 24 17.97 -6.83 -16.86
N PRO A 25 17.49 -5.62 -16.51
CA PRO A 25 17.67 -5.06 -15.18
C PRO A 25 16.78 -5.77 -14.15
N LYS A 26 17.17 -5.71 -12.87
CA LYS A 26 16.31 -6.11 -11.75
C LYS A 26 15.24 -5.05 -11.51
N PRO A 27 13.96 -5.44 -11.31
CA PRO A 27 12.92 -4.49 -10.96
C PRO A 27 13.09 -4.02 -9.52
N LYS A 28 12.70 -2.78 -9.23
CA LYS A 28 12.48 -2.34 -7.85
C LYS A 28 11.20 -2.96 -7.29
N CYS A 29 10.16 -3.05 -8.11
CA CYS A 29 8.88 -3.60 -7.70
C CYS A 29 8.14 -4.25 -8.87
N PHE A 30 7.42 -5.34 -8.60
CA PHE A 30 6.53 -5.97 -9.57
C PHE A 30 5.43 -6.80 -8.92
N GLY A 31 4.34 -7.01 -9.65
CA GLY A 31 3.25 -7.88 -9.23
C GLY A 31 2.20 -8.05 -10.32
N ILE A 32 1.25 -8.94 -10.05
CA ILE A 32 0.06 -9.09 -10.89
C ILE A 32 -1.11 -8.50 -10.11
N CYS A 33 -1.86 -7.61 -10.74
CA CYS A 33 -3.04 -7.01 -10.16
C CYS A 33 -4.31 -7.49 -10.87
N ARG A 34 -5.42 -7.46 -10.14
CA ARG A 34 -6.75 -7.39 -10.75
C ARG A 34 -7.08 -5.92 -10.98
N SER A 35 -7.47 -5.57 -12.19
CA SER A 35 -7.85 -4.22 -12.58
C SER A 35 -9.33 -4.18 -12.96
N ILE A 36 -9.90 -2.98 -12.89
CA ILE A 36 -11.24 -2.67 -13.40
C ILE A 36 -11.06 -1.60 -14.47
N GLN A 37 -11.59 -1.88 -15.65
CA GLN A 37 -11.53 -0.99 -16.82
C GLN A 37 -12.69 0.00 -16.80
N SER A 38 -12.58 1.11 -17.52
CA SER A 38 -13.65 2.11 -17.64
C SER A 38 -14.87 1.52 -18.35
N ALA A 39 -16.05 2.01 -17.98
CA ALA A 39 -17.30 1.71 -18.68
C ALA A 39 -17.33 2.30 -20.10
N PHE A 40 -16.52 3.33 -20.35
CA PHE A 40 -16.47 4.08 -21.60
C PHE A 40 -15.25 3.73 -22.46
N ASP A 41 -14.15 3.28 -21.86
CA ASP A 41 -12.94 2.86 -22.56
C ASP A 41 -12.34 1.60 -21.93
N LYS A 42 -12.44 0.47 -22.65
CA LYS A 42 -11.98 -0.83 -22.19
C LYS A 42 -10.46 -0.92 -21.99
N ASN A 43 -9.69 0.02 -22.54
CA ASN A 43 -8.24 0.07 -22.36
C ASN A 43 -7.81 0.95 -21.18
N LYS A 44 -8.76 1.65 -20.56
CA LYS A 44 -8.49 2.59 -19.47
C LYS A 44 -8.80 1.96 -18.12
N THR A 45 -7.75 1.61 -17.38
CA THR A 45 -7.89 1.17 -15.98
C THR A 45 -8.37 2.33 -15.10
N ILE A 46 -9.40 2.10 -14.27
CA ILE A 46 -9.94 3.09 -13.32
C ILE A 46 -9.56 2.79 -11.86
N THR A 47 -9.35 1.51 -11.53
CA THR A 47 -8.76 1.07 -10.26
C THR A 47 -8.11 -0.28 -10.46
N LEU A 48 -7.29 -0.67 -9.50
CA LEU A 48 -6.75 -2.02 -9.41
C LEU A 48 -6.52 -2.43 -7.95
N ASN A 49 -6.20 -3.69 -7.76
CA ASN A 49 -5.82 -4.27 -6.48
C ASN A 49 -4.72 -5.32 -6.68
N PHE A 50 -3.66 -5.23 -5.87
CA PHE A 50 -2.59 -6.22 -5.82
C PHE A 50 -2.87 -7.22 -4.70
N PRO A 51 -3.04 -8.53 -4.99
CA PRO A 51 -3.15 -9.56 -3.96
C PRO A 51 -1.82 -9.75 -3.22
N PHE A 52 -0.71 -9.57 -3.94
CA PHE A 52 0.65 -9.62 -3.43
C PHE A 52 1.56 -8.80 -4.34
N LEU A 53 2.50 -8.09 -3.74
CA LEU A 53 3.45 -7.24 -4.44
C LEU A 53 4.87 -7.64 -4.03
N ASN A 54 5.75 -7.78 -5.01
CA ASN A 54 7.16 -8.03 -4.79
C ASN A 54 7.89 -6.68 -4.79
N PHE A 55 8.73 -6.44 -3.79
CA PHE A 55 9.52 -5.22 -3.65
C PHE A 55 10.95 -5.63 -3.32
N GLU A 56 11.86 -5.41 -4.27
CA GLU A 56 13.28 -5.79 -4.20
C GLU A 56 13.53 -7.25 -3.79
N ASN A 57 12.61 -8.16 -4.14
CA ASN A 57 12.67 -9.58 -3.82
C ASN A 57 12.09 -10.45 -4.96
N ASN A 58 12.19 -11.78 -4.82
CA ASN A 58 11.59 -12.76 -5.73
C ASN A 58 11.95 -12.59 -7.22
N PHE A 59 13.16 -12.12 -7.51
CA PHE A 59 13.65 -11.82 -8.87
C PHE A 59 13.46 -12.96 -9.89
N GLY A 60 13.56 -14.23 -9.46
CA GLY A 60 13.24 -15.35 -10.34
C GLY A 60 11.81 -15.32 -10.89
N SER A 61 10.83 -14.88 -10.10
CA SER A 61 9.44 -14.71 -10.55
C SER A 61 9.28 -13.55 -11.53
N PHE A 62 10.07 -12.48 -11.40
CA PHE A 62 10.07 -11.42 -12.40
C PHE A 62 10.58 -11.93 -13.75
N ALA A 63 11.67 -12.71 -13.75
CA ALA A 63 12.18 -13.33 -14.98
C ALA A 63 11.13 -14.21 -15.66
N VAL A 64 10.37 -14.99 -14.88
CA VAL A 64 9.22 -15.75 -15.38
C VAL A 64 8.17 -14.84 -16.00
N PHE A 65 7.72 -13.79 -15.30
CA PHE A 65 6.65 -12.92 -15.80
C PHE A 65 7.06 -12.18 -17.09
N VAL A 66 8.27 -11.64 -17.16
CA VAL A 66 8.78 -10.97 -18.37
C VAL A 66 8.87 -11.96 -19.53
N SER A 67 9.35 -13.18 -19.28
CA SER A 67 9.47 -14.23 -20.30
C SER A 67 8.11 -14.74 -20.77
N SER A 68 7.15 -14.87 -19.86
CA SER A 68 5.76 -15.24 -20.16
C SER A 68 4.98 -14.15 -20.90
N ALA A 69 5.35 -12.89 -20.70
CA ALA A 69 4.87 -11.76 -21.50
C ALA A 69 5.61 -11.61 -22.85
N GLU A 70 6.62 -12.46 -23.12
CA GLU A 70 7.42 -12.45 -24.35
C GLU A 70 8.08 -11.09 -24.63
N LEU A 71 8.42 -10.36 -23.57
CA LEU A 71 9.03 -9.04 -23.70
C LEU A 71 10.48 -9.17 -24.16
N THR A 72 10.83 -8.41 -25.21
CA THR A 72 12.20 -8.31 -25.73
C THR A 72 12.96 -7.12 -25.17
N THR A 73 12.26 -6.18 -24.54
CA THR A 73 12.83 -5.00 -23.88
C THR A 73 12.03 -4.69 -22.61
N ILE A 74 12.68 -4.09 -21.61
CA ILE A 74 12.05 -3.68 -20.35
C ILE A 74 12.19 -2.18 -20.20
N GLN A 75 11.06 -1.48 -20.25
CA GLN A 75 10.99 -0.05 -19.94
C GLN A 75 10.99 0.19 -18.43
N ASN A 76 11.16 1.44 -18.00
CA ASN A 76 11.12 1.76 -16.57
C ASN A 76 9.80 1.33 -15.92
N GLU A 77 8.68 1.52 -16.61
CA GLU A 77 7.38 1.00 -16.22
C GLU A 77 6.94 -0.04 -17.25
N THR A 78 6.51 -1.21 -16.78
CA THR A 78 6.02 -2.29 -17.62
C THR A 78 4.60 -2.63 -17.18
N ILE A 79 3.64 -2.53 -18.09
CA ILE A 79 2.23 -2.85 -17.85
C ILE A 79 1.78 -3.73 -19.00
N VAL A 80 1.39 -4.97 -18.69
CA VAL A 80 1.01 -5.97 -19.70
C VAL A 80 -0.29 -6.65 -19.27
N ASP A 81 -1.28 -6.68 -20.14
CA ASP A 81 -2.49 -7.47 -19.91
C ASP A 81 -2.18 -8.96 -19.94
N ILE A 82 -2.73 -9.70 -18.97
CA ILE A 82 -2.49 -11.12 -18.82
C ILE A 82 -3.59 -11.90 -19.52
N ASP A 83 -3.18 -12.67 -20.52
CA ASP A 83 -4.02 -13.67 -21.17
C ASP A 83 -3.72 -15.08 -20.64
N LEU A 84 -4.46 -16.05 -21.16
CA LEU A 84 -4.29 -17.45 -20.78
C LEU A 84 -2.91 -18.00 -21.19
N LYS A 85 -2.33 -17.53 -22.31
CA LYS A 85 -1.01 -17.99 -22.78
C LYS A 85 0.11 -17.55 -21.84
N PHE A 86 0.06 -16.30 -21.36
CA PHE A 86 0.95 -15.81 -20.32
C PHE A 86 0.94 -16.74 -19.10
N ILE A 87 -0.26 -17.09 -18.63
CA ILE A 87 -0.44 -17.94 -17.45
C ILE A 87 0.13 -19.33 -17.69
N ILE A 88 -0.18 -19.95 -18.83
CA ILE A 88 0.32 -21.29 -19.18
C ILE A 88 1.84 -21.29 -19.25
N ARG A 89 2.46 -20.30 -19.90
CA ARG A 89 3.93 -20.15 -19.93
C ARG A 89 4.50 -20.04 -18.52
N ALA A 90 3.89 -19.21 -17.67
CA ALA A 90 4.35 -19.03 -16.30
C ALA A 90 4.29 -20.36 -15.50
N LEU A 91 3.21 -21.14 -15.65
CA LEU A 91 3.09 -22.45 -15.03
C LEU A 91 4.16 -23.43 -15.53
N CYS A 92 4.49 -23.42 -16.82
CA CYS A 92 5.59 -24.22 -17.36
C CYS A 92 6.94 -23.81 -16.76
N PHE A 93 7.24 -22.51 -16.65
CA PHE A 93 8.46 -22.03 -15.98
C PHE A 93 8.54 -22.46 -14.51
N TYR A 94 7.41 -22.54 -13.82
CA TYR A 94 7.33 -22.96 -12.42
C TYR A 94 7.24 -24.48 -12.20
N TYR A 95 7.30 -25.27 -13.27
CA TYR A 95 7.20 -26.74 -13.22
C TYR A 95 7.97 -27.40 -12.06
N PRO A 96 9.29 -27.16 -11.87
CA PRO A 96 10.04 -27.84 -10.81
C PRO A 96 9.56 -27.52 -9.38
N PHE A 97 8.96 -26.36 -9.16
CA PHE A 97 8.43 -25.98 -7.85
C PHE A 97 7.03 -26.54 -7.62
N ILE A 98 6.19 -26.57 -8.65
CA ILE A 98 4.83 -27.12 -8.55
C ILE A 98 4.90 -28.62 -8.30
N ILE A 99 5.72 -29.36 -9.06
CA ILE A 99 5.88 -30.81 -8.89
C ILE A 99 6.32 -31.16 -7.47
N GLU A 100 7.33 -30.46 -6.94
CA GLU A 100 7.82 -30.70 -5.57
C GLU A 100 6.72 -30.49 -4.53
N GLU A 101 5.92 -29.43 -4.63
CA GLU A 101 4.84 -29.18 -3.68
C GLU A 101 3.72 -30.22 -3.79
N LEU A 102 3.43 -30.71 -5.00
CA LEU A 102 2.46 -31.79 -5.25
C LEU A 102 2.93 -33.13 -4.67
N GLU A 103 4.23 -33.43 -4.78
CA GLU A 103 4.85 -34.61 -4.18
C GLU A 103 4.81 -34.55 -2.64
N LYS A 104 5.09 -33.38 -2.05
CA LYS A 104 5.03 -33.17 -0.59
C LYS A 104 3.65 -33.45 0.00
N ILE A 105 2.58 -33.09 -0.70
CA ILE A 105 1.20 -33.36 -0.26
C ILE A 105 0.69 -34.75 -0.68
N GLN A 106 1.53 -35.55 -1.35
CA GLN A 106 1.21 -36.92 -1.80
C GLN A 106 -0.04 -36.99 -2.69
N ASN A 107 -0.32 -35.94 -3.47
CA ASN A 107 -1.48 -35.90 -4.36
C ASN A 107 -1.10 -36.42 -5.76
N THR A 108 -1.06 -37.75 -5.89
CA THR A 108 -0.60 -38.44 -7.10
C THR A 108 -1.47 -38.19 -8.33
N GLU A 109 -2.79 -38.02 -8.14
CA GLU A 109 -3.72 -37.66 -9.21
C GLU A 109 -3.34 -36.29 -9.78
N LEU A 110 -3.29 -35.26 -8.94
CA LEU A 110 -2.97 -33.90 -9.35
C LEU A 110 -1.57 -33.76 -9.95
N LEU A 111 -0.62 -34.52 -9.43
CA LEU A 111 0.73 -34.61 -9.96
C LEU A 111 0.71 -35.12 -11.41
N GLN A 112 0.05 -36.23 -11.67
CA GLN A 112 -0.11 -36.78 -13.02
C GLN A 112 -0.87 -35.81 -13.93
N GLU A 113 -1.89 -35.14 -13.38
CA GLU A 113 -2.66 -34.16 -14.13
C GLU A 113 -1.79 -33.00 -14.62
N PHE A 114 -1.00 -32.42 -13.72
CA PHE A 114 -0.12 -31.29 -14.02
C PHE A 114 1.00 -31.69 -15.00
N GLN A 115 1.56 -32.89 -14.85
CA GLN A 115 2.55 -33.42 -15.79
C GLN A 115 1.97 -33.57 -17.20
N ASN A 116 0.74 -34.09 -17.32
CA ASN A 116 0.05 -34.19 -18.62
C ASN A 116 -0.21 -32.81 -19.23
N PHE A 117 -0.68 -31.85 -18.41
CA PHE A 117 -0.86 -30.45 -18.82
C PHE A 117 0.45 -29.86 -19.35
N TYR A 118 1.55 -30.01 -18.60
CA TYR A 118 2.87 -29.51 -18.99
C TYR A 118 3.32 -30.09 -20.34
N GLN A 119 3.20 -31.40 -20.55
CA GLN A 119 3.55 -32.04 -21.83
C GLN A 119 2.73 -31.49 -23.00
N GLN A 120 1.43 -31.25 -22.80
CA GLN A 120 0.57 -30.67 -23.83
C GLN A 120 0.93 -29.20 -24.12
N ALA A 121 1.20 -28.40 -23.09
CA ALA A 121 1.61 -27.00 -23.21
C ALA A 121 2.96 -26.83 -23.92
N VAL A 122 3.91 -27.72 -23.65
CA VAL A 122 5.20 -27.79 -24.36
C VAL A 122 5.03 -28.18 -25.83
N ALA A 123 4.15 -29.16 -26.10
CA ALA A 123 3.93 -29.61 -27.47
C ALA A 123 3.25 -28.56 -28.36
N ASP A 124 2.22 -27.88 -27.84
CA ASP A 124 1.51 -26.81 -28.55
C ASP A 124 0.64 -25.99 -27.58
N ILE A 125 1.14 -24.79 -27.22
CA ILE A 125 0.43 -23.88 -26.33
C ILE A 125 -0.90 -23.37 -26.92
N HIS A 126 -1.06 -23.39 -28.24
CA HIS A 126 -2.29 -22.92 -28.90
C HIS A 126 -3.47 -23.88 -28.69
N LYS A 127 -3.23 -25.13 -28.28
CA LYS A 127 -4.30 -26.08 -27.94
C LYS A 127 -5.19 -25.60 -26.80
N PHE A 128 -4.73 -24.67 -25.97
CA PHE A 128 -5.49 -24.16 -24.83
C PHE A 128 -6.35 -22.93 -25.17
N SER A 129 -6.60 -22.64 -26.46
CA SER A 129 -7.41 -21.49 -26.88
C SER A 129 -8.91 -21.61 -26.60
N ASP A 130 -9.43 -22.84 -26.47
CA ASP A 130 -10.87 -23.11 -26.32
C ASP A 130 -11.17 -23.83 -25.00
N SER A 131 -12.39 -23.62 -24.49
CA SER A 131 -12.85 -24.13 -23.18
C SER A 131 -12.61 -25.64 -23.03
N ASP A 132 -12.78 -26.41 -24.10
CA ASP A 132 -12.78 -27.88 -24.10
C ASP A 132 -11.45 -28.51 -23.67
N ASN A 133 -10.31 -27.89 -24.01
CA ASN A 133 -8.99 -28.37 -23.58
C ASN A 133 -8.61 -27.90 -22.17
N LEU A 134 -9.40 -27.00 -21.58
CA LEU A 134 -9.23 -26.56 -20.21
C LEU A 134 -10.06 -27.40 -19.23
N TYR A 135 -10.95 -28.29 -19.70
CA TYR A 135 -11.91 -29.06 -18.89
C TYR A 135 -11.29 -29.88 -17.74
N PHE A 136 -10.01 -30.24 -17.86
CA PHE A 136 -9.34 -31.19 -16.98
C PHE A 136 -9.10 -30.69 -15.54
N LEU A 137 -9.12 -29.37 -15.29
CA LEU A 137 -8.80 -28.80 -13.96
C LEU A 137 -10.05 -28.56 -13.10
N LYS A 138 -10.99 -29.52 -13.06
CA LYS A 138 -12.42 -29.23 -12.83
C LYS A 138 -12.89 -29.09 -11.37
N SER A 139 -12.08 -29.42 -10.35
CA SER A 139 -12.50 -29.21 -8.94
C SER A 139 -11.41 -29.33 -7.89
N TYR A 140 -10.32 -30.06 -8.14
CA TYR A 140 -9.35 -30.44 -7.08
C TYR A 140 -8.27 -29.41 -6.77
N TRP A 141 -8.10 -28.39 -7.61
CA TRP A 141 -6.97 -27.45 -7.50
C TRP A 141 -7.16 -26.31 -6.50
N ALA A 142 -8.41 -25.95 -6.15
CA ALA A 142 -8.69 -24.79 -5.30
C ALA A 142 -8.03 -24.87 -3.91
N ASN A 143 -7.96 -26.06 -3.32
CA ASN A 143 -7.32 -26.26 -2.01
C ASN A 143 -5.79 -26.35 -2.13
N VAL A 144 -5.27 -26.80 -3.27
CA VAL A 144 -3.83 -26.99 -3.49
C VAL A 144 -3.12 -25.67 -3.71
N PHE A 145 -3.77 -24.69 -4.35
CA PHE A 145 -3.20 -23.35 -4.51
C PHE A 145 -2.89 -22.68 -3.19
N GLN A 146 -3.76 -22.87 -2.19
CA GLN A 146 -3.53 -22.33 -0.85
C GLN A 146 -2.32 -22.99 -0.17
N TYR A 147 -2.09 -24.28 -0.41
CA TYR A 147 -0.90 -24.97 0.10
C TYR A 147 0.37 -24.44 -0.57
N ILE A 148 0.42 -24.45 -1.91
CA ILE A 148 1.53 -23.91 -2.69
C ILE A 148 1.79 -22.45 -2.31
N GLY A 149 0.74 -21.66 -2.08
CA GLY A 149 0.79 -20.25 -1.72
C GLY A 149 1.43 -19.94 -0.36
N LYS A 150 1.45 -20.91 0.57
CA LYS A 150 2.23 -20.78 1.83
C LYS A 150 3.72 -20.65 1.54
N THR A 151 4.20 -21.32 0.49
CA THR A 151 5.61 -21.37 0.11
C THR A 151 5.92 -20.41 -1.03
N HIS A 152 4.99 -20.25 -1.98
CA HIS A 152 5.19 -19.60 -3.28
C HIS A 152 4.00 -18.72 -3.69
N LYS A 153 3.91 -17.51 -3.11
CA LYS A 153 2.82 -16.54 -3.38
C LYS A 153 2.66 -16.16 -4.86
N ASN A 154 3.75 -15.98 -5.60
CA ASN A 154 3.68 -15.66 -7.04
C ASN A 154 3.08 -16.82 -7.86
N ILE A 155 3.39 -18.06 -7.51
CA ILE A 155 2.81 -19.25 -8.15
C ILE A 155 1.31 -19.33 -7.84
N GLN A 156 0.92 -19.08 -6.58
CA GLN A 156 -0.48 -19.02 -6.18
C GLN A 156 -1.27 -17.99 -7.01
N ILE A 157 -0.73 -16.78 -7.23
CA ILE A 157 -1.41 -15.77 -8.04
C ILE A 157 -1.65 -16.25 -9.48
N ILE A 158 -0.64 -16.89 -10.11
CA ILE A 158 -0.78 -17.42 -11.47
C ILE A 158 -1.88 -18.50 -11.52
N LEU A 159 -1.90 -19.39 -10.53
CA LEU A 159 -2.88 -20.46 -10.42
C LEU A 159 -4.31 -19.95 -10.17
N GLU A 160 -4.49 -18.96 -9.28
CA GLU A 160 -5.78 -18.30 -9.06
C GLU A 160 -6.27 -17.55 -10.30
N SER A 161 -5.36 -16.85 -10.99
CA SER A 161 -5.67 -16.15 -12.24
C SER A 161 -6.09 -17.14 -13.33
N PHE A 162 -5.45 -18.32 -13.40
CA PHE A 162 -5.80 -19.39 -14.33
C PHE A 162 -7.25 -19.84 -14.14
N VAL A 163 -7.64 -20.12 -12.90
CA VAL A 163 -9.02 -20.57 -12.59
C VAL A 163 -10.04 -19.49 -12.95
N LEU A 164 -9.77 -18.22 -12.62
CA LEU A 164 -10.70 -17.13 -12.88
C LEU A 164 -10.87 -16.83 -14.38
N LEU A 165 -9.80 -16.84 -15.18
CA LEU A 165 -9.90 -16.62 -16.63
C LEU A 165 -10.60 -17.78 -17.33
N ARG A 166 -10.38 -19.02 -16.88
CA ARG A 166 -11.03 -20.20 -17.45
C ARG A 166 -12.54 -20.20 -17.26
N LEU A 167 -13.03 -19.82 -16.07
CA LEU A 167 -14.46 -19.78 -15.77
C LEU A 167 -15.26 -18.79 -16.64
N MET A 168 -14.59 -17.98 -17.45
CA MET A 168 -15.16 -16.86 -18.22
C MET A 168 -15.25 -17.13 -19.75
N LEU A 169 -15.04 -18.36 -20.22
CA LEU A 169 -15.14 -18.75 -21.63
C LEU A 169 -16.46 -19.55 -21.89
N PRO A 170 -17.48 -19.12 -22.69
CA PRO A 170 -18.28 -17.87 -22.83
C PRO A 170 -19.82 -18.15 -22.56
N PRO A 171 -20.90 -17.39 -22.97
CA PRO A 171 -21.09 -16.31 -24.00
C PRO A 171 -21.38 -14.90 -23.42
N GLN A 172 -20.70 -13.83 -23.82
CA GLN A 172 -20.73 -13.01 -25.07
C GLN A 172 -21.81 -11.93 -25.22
N ASP A 173 -22.87 -11.94 -24.41
CA ASP A 173 -23.78 -10.80 -24.33
C ASP A 173 -23.84 -10.33 -22.88
N GLU A 174 -23.38 -9.11 -22.60
CA GLU A 174 -24.04 -8.19 -21.67
C GLU A 174 -23.23 -6.91 -21.44
N LEU A 175 -23.94 -5.91 -20.93
CA LEU A 175 -23.48 -4.62 -20.39
C LEU A 175 -22.10 -4.68 -19.72
N TYR A 176 -21.43 -3.52 -19.62
CA TYR A 176 -20.24 -3.34 -18.79
C TYR A 176 -20.40 -4.05 -17.42
N ASP A 177 -19.61 -5.11 -17.22
CA ASP A 177 -19.53 -5.84 -15.95
C ASP A 177 -18.18 -5.54 -15.28
N PRO A 178 -18.13 -4.65 -14.28
CA PRO A 178 -16.91 -4.37 -13.53
C PRO A 178 -16.42 -5.61 -12.74
N LYS A 179 -17.22 -6.68 -12.65
CA LYS A 179 -16.83 -7.94 -12.03
C LYS A 179 -16.06 -8.84 -12.97
N LYS A 180 -16.04 -8.58 -14.29
CA LYS A 180 -15.21 -9.34 -15.23
C LYS A 180 -13.74 -9.21 -14.82
N PRO A 181 -13.04 -10.31 -14.54
CA PRO A 181 -11.65 -10.27 -14.12
C PRO A 181 -10.79 -9.83 -15.29
N HIS A 182 -10.03 -8.74 -15.08
CA HIS A 182 -8.97 -8.31 -15.97
C HIS A 182 -7.69 -8.27 -15.15
N PHE A 183 -6.65 -8.98 -15.58
CA PHE A 183 -5.38 -9.06 -14.85
C PHE A 183 -4.29 -8.35 -15.61
N GLN A 184 -3.43 -7.61 -14.90
CA GLN A 184 -2.28 -6.93 -15.50
C GLN A 184 -1.01 -7.29 -14.72
N PHE A 185 0.07 -7.61 -15.44
CA PHE A 185 1.41 -7.63 -14.90
C PHE A 185 1.93 -6.19 -14.87
N VAL A 186 2.35 -5.73 -13.69
CA VAL A 186 2.85 -4.37 -13.45
C VAL A 186 4.23 -4.47 -12.84
N ALA A 187 5.19 -3.72 -13.37
CA ALA A 187 6.52 -3.59 -12.80
C ALA A 187 7.11 -2.20 -12.99
N PHE A 188 8.01 -1.80 -12.09
CA PHE A 188 8.92 -0.69 -12.34
C PHE A 188 10.36 -0.98 -11.90
N VAL A 189 11.32 -0.46 -12.68
CA VAL A 189 12.76 -0.70 -12.49
C VAL A 189 13.37 0.32 -11.53
N GLU A 190 13.15 1.61 -11.76
CA GLU A 190 13.65 2.69 -10.91
C GLU A 190 12.49 3.52 -10.35
N ASP A 191 12.69 4.09 -9.16
CA ASP A 191 11.71 4.98 -8.54
C ASP A 191 11.73 6.39 -9.16
N LYS A 192 11.19 6.49 -10.37
CA LYS A 192 10.99 7.76 -11.09
C LYS A 192 9.58 8.30 -10.83
N LYS A 193 9.36 9.58 -11.15
CA LYS A 193 7.99 10.11 -11.26
C LYS A 193 7.19 9.21 -12.21
N THR A 194 6.02 8.78 -11.77
CA THR A 194 5.18 7.87 -12.54
C THR A 194 4.10 8.61 -13.32
N GLU A 195 3.76 8.06 -14.49
CA GLU A 195 2.68 8.55 -15.35
C GLU A 195 1.55 7.53 -15.49
N SER A 196 1.66 6.37 -14.84
CA SER A 196 0.64 5.31 -14.89
C SER A 196 -0.07 5.15 -13.55
N LEU A 197 -1.39 4.89 -13.63
CA LEU A 197 -2.19 4.55 -12.46
C LEU A 197 -1.69 3.27 -11.79
N GLN A 198 -1.27 2.30 -12.60
CA GLN A 198 -0.78 0.99 -12.19
C GLN A 198 0.44 1.10 -11.27
N VAL A 199 1.47 1.83 -11.70
CA VAL A 199 2.68 2.03 -10.87
C VAL A 199 2.37 2.90 -9.67
N ALA A 200 1.48 3.88 -9.79
CA ALA A 200 1.03 4.67 -8.65
C ALA A 200 0.39 3.81 -7.54
N TYR A 201 -0.48 2.87 -7.90
CA TYR A 201 -1.03 1.89 -6.95
C TYR A 201 0.06 0.98 -6.37
N ALA A 202 1.03 0.52 -7.18
CA ALA A 202 2.13 -0.31 -6.69
C ALA A 202 2.96 0.42 -5.63
N LYS A 203 3.26 1.71 -5.83
CA LYS A 203 3.98 2.53 -4.85
C LYS A 203 3.19 2.71 -3.55
N LEU A 204 1.89 3.04 -3.63
CA LEU A 204 1.06 3.17 -2.43
C LEU A 204 0.90 1.85 -1.68
N HIS A 205 0.83 0.73 -2.40
CA HIS A 205 0.78 -0.61 -1.80
C HIS A 205 2.09 -0.94 -1.08
N ALA A 206 3.24 -0.63 -1.68
CA ALA A 206 4.54 -0.80 -1.05
C ALA A 206 4.68 0.02 0.25
N LEU A 207 4.13 1.25 0.29
CA LEU A 207 4.07 2.04 1.52
C LEU A 207 3.16 1.40 2.56
N SER A 208 1.94 1.01 2.17
CA SER A 208 0.96 0.46 3.11
C SER A 208 1.34 -0.89 3.71
N GLN A 209 2.05 -1.73 2.96
CA GLN A 209 2.60 -2.98 3.45
C GLN A 209 3.92 -2.81 4.22
N GLY A 210 4.48 -1.60 4.26
CA GLY A 210 5.78 -1.32 4.88
C GLY A 210 6.99 -1.88 4.11
N TYR A 211 6.82 -2.25 2.84
CA TYR A 211 7.94 -2.67 1.98
C TYR A 211 8.86 -1.50 1.63
N ALA A 212 8.28 -0.31 1.53
CA ALA A 212 9.00 0.94 1.36
C ALA A 212 8.74 1.87 2.56
N PRO A 213 9.77 2.55 3.10
CA PRO A 213 9.57 3.55 4.15
C PRO A 213 8.68 4.71 3.68
N LEU A 214 7.95 5.33 4.60
CA LEU A 214 7.27 6.61 4.34
C LEU A 214 8.25 7.65 3.78
N ARG A 215 7.80 8.46 2.83
CA ARG A 215 8.58 9.47 2.07
C ARG A 215 9.70 8.92 1.19
N SER A 216 9.89 7.60 1.08
CA SER A 216 10.98 7.03 0.29
C SER A 216 10.70 6.88 -1.21
N LEU A 217 9.42 6.91 -1.61
CA LEU A 217 9.00 6.74 -3.00
C LEU A 217 8.60 8.08 -3.63
N ASN A 218 8.94 8.28 -4.90
CA ASN A 218 8.51 9.45 -5.66
C ASN A 218 7.00 9.35 -5.99
N LEU A 219 6.20 10.21 -5.37
CA LEU A 219 4.74 10.32 -5.57
C LEU A 219 4.34 11.64 -6.25
N ASP A 220 5.25 12.31 -6.94
CA ASP A 220 4.99 13.61 -7.55
C ASP A 220 3.87 13.50 -8.60
N GLY A 221 2.85 14.34 -8.49
CA GLY A 221 1.72 14.36 -9.43
C GLY A 221 0.75 13.18 -9.29
N ILE A 222 0.89 12.32 -8.27
CA ILE A 222 0.07 11.10 -8.12
C ILE A 222 -1.45 11.37 -8.13
N PHE A 223 -1.89 12.50 -7.55
CA PHE A 223 -3.30 12.90 -7.56
C PHE A 223 -3.91 13.04 -8.97
N GLY A 224 -3.09 13.40 -9.96
CA GLY A 224 -3.52 13.55 -11.34
C GLY A 224 -3.87 12.22 -12.01
N LEU A 225 -3.27 11.11 -11.53
CA LEU A 225 -3.40 9.78 -12.11
C LEU A 225 -4.69 9.08 -11.66
N PHE A 226 -5.11 9.29 -10.41
CA PHE A 226 -6.30 8.65 -9.85
C PHE A 226 -7.58 9.34 -10.34
N PRO A 227 -8.51 8.64 -11.02
CA PRO A 227 -9.81 9.22 -11.37
C PRO A 227 -10.66 9.44 -10.11
N ASN A 228 -11.55 10.44 -10.13
CA ASN A 228 -12.52 10.62 -9.06
C ASN A 228 -13.70 9.67 -9.27
N LEU A 229 -13.89 8.72 -8.36
CA LEU A 229 -14.87 7.63 -8.50
C LEU A 229 -15.86 7.64 -7.33
N ALA A 230 -17.07 7.17 -7.58
CA ALA A 230 -18.01 6.80 -6.53
C ALA A 230 -17.73 5.36 -6.09
N TRP A 231 -17.70 5.12 -4.78
CA TRP A 231 -17.38 3.82 -4.22
C TRP A 231 -18.58 3.25 -3.46
N SER A 232 -18.93 1.99 -3.75
CA SER A 232 -19.93 1.21 -3.03
C SER A 232 -19.29 -0.10 -2.58
N GLY A 233 -18.99 -0.21 -1.28
CA GLY A 233 -18.06 -1.19 -0.75
C GLY A 233 -16.72 -1.12 -1.50
N ASN A 234 -16.30 -2.26 -2.06
CA ASN A 234 -15.07 -2.36 -2.86
C ASN A 234 -15.29 -2.12 -4.36
N MET A 235 -16.50 -1.76 -4.78
CA MET A 235 -16.82 -1.53 -6.18
C MET A 235 -16.75 -0.04 -6.54
N PRO A 236 -15.92 0.35 -7.51
CA PRO A 236 -15.92 1.69 -8.05
C PRO A 236 -16.98 1.87 -9.14
N TYR A 237 -17.43 3.10 -9.31
CA TYR A 237 -18.26 3.56 -10.40
C TYR A 237 -17.74 4.90 -10.91
N GLU A 238 -17.59 5.02 -12.22
CA GLU A 238 -17.41 6.33 -12.84
C GLU A 238 -18.68 7.16 -12.63
N LEU A 239 -18.51 8.42 -12.21
CA LEU A 239 -19.65 9.30 -11.92
C LEU A 239 -20.53 9.50 -13.15
N GLU A 240 -19.93 9.57 -14.34
CA GLU A 240 -20.67 9.73 -15.60
C GLU A 240 -21.55 8.51 -15.90
N TYR A 241 -21.02 7.30 -15.70
CA TYR A 241 -21.80 6.07 -15.84
C TYR A 241 -23.02 6.07 -14.91
N LEU A 242 -22.85 6.51 -13.66
CA LEU A 242 -23.97 6.61 -12.72
C LEU A 242 -25.02 7.62 -13.16
N ARG A 243 -24.62 8.77 -13.73
CA ARG A 243 -25.54 9.80 -14.23
C ARG A 243 -26.36 9.29 -15.43
N GLU A 244 -25.69 8.69 -16.42
CA GLU A 244 -26.35 8.16 -17.62
C GLU A 244 -27.36 7.04 -17.29
N ASN A 245 -27.07 6.25 -16.26
CA ASN A 245 -27.88 5.08 -15.89
C ASN A 245 -28.76 5.31 -14.66
N GLU A 246 -28.80 6.52 -14.10
CA GLU A 246 -29.42 6.79 -12.79
C GLU A 246 -30.89 6.38 -12.74
N ILE A 247 -31.69 6.83 -13.71
CA ILE A 247 -33.13 6.52 -13.80
C ILE A 247 -33.32 5.02 -13.94
N HIS A 248 -32.58 4.38 -14.84
CA HIS A 248 -32.68 2.94 -15.10
C HIS A 248 -32.38 2.11 -13.85
N LEU A 249 -31.28 2.44 -13.16
CA LEU A 249 -30.85 1.75 -11.95
C LEU A 249 -31.83 1.98 -10.80
N LYS A 250 -32.33 3.21 -10.61
CA LYS A 250 -33.31 3.53 -9.55
C LYS A 250 -34.66 2.85 -9.79
N MET A 251 -35.20 2.89 -11.01
CA MET A 251 -36.46 2.23 -11.35
C MET A 251 -36.40 0.71 -11.17
N LYS A 252 -35.22 0.10 -11.35
CA LYS A 252 -34.97 -1.33 -11.09
C LYS A 252 -34.63 -1.67 -9.64
N GLY A 253 -34.51 -0.68 -8.74
CA GLY A 253 -34.04 -0.89 -7.37
C GLY A 253 -32.59 -1.38 -7.27
N ARG A 254 -31.74 -1.04 -8.26
CA ARG A 254 -30.34 -1.48 -8.39
C ARG A 254 -29.32 -0.33 -8.28
N PHE A 255 -29.76 0.88 -7.92
CA PHE A 255 -28.83 1.99 -7.72
C PHE A 255 -27.88 1.69 -6.53
N PRO A 256 -26.55 1.79 -6.69
CA PRO A 256 -25.61 1.37 -5.67
C PRO A 256 -25.66 2.28 -4.43
N CYS A 257 -25.41 1.71 -3.25
CA CYS A 257 -25.23 2.48 -2.02
C CYS A 257 -23.84 3.12 -2.03
N ILE A 258 -23.76 4.40 -2.38
CA ILE A 258 -22.48 5.11 -2.45
C ILE A 258 -22.01 5.49 -1.05
N ASP A 259 -20.87 4.92 -0.64
CA ASP A 259 -20.25 5.18 0.67
C ASP A 259 -19.42 6.47 0.68
N TYR A 260 -18.73 6.76 -0.44
CA TYR A 260 -17.92 7.97 -0.62
C TYR A 260 -17.60 8.22 -2.10
N ILE A 261 -17.19 9.45 -2.41
CA ILE A 261 -16.66 9.86 -3.72
C ILE A 261 -15.29 10.44 -3.47
N ASP A 262 -14.24 9.78 -3.98
CA ASP A 262 -12.86 10.24 -3.86
C ASP A 262 -11.99 9.58 -4.94
N LYS A 263 -10.79 10.15 -5.12
CA LYS A 263 -9.72 9.60 -5.95
C LYS A 263 -9.06 8.39 -5.31
N PHE A 264 -8.91 8.38 -3.99
CA PHE A 264 -8.17 7.33 -3.28
C PHE A 264 -9.10 6.30 -2.64
N PRO A 265 -8.84 4.99 -2.81
CA PRO A 265 -9.45 3.97 -2.00
C PRO A 265 -9.10 4.11 -0.50
N ARG A 266 -9.90 3.47 0.36
CA ARG A 266 -9.56 3.29 1.78
C ARG A 266 -8.49 2.21 1.96
N TYR A 267 -7.71 2.29 3.03
CA TYR A 267 -6.61 1.37 3.34
C TYR A 267 -7.06 -0.11 3.33
N LEU A 268 -8.12 -0.44 4.06
CA LEU A 268 -8.63 -1.81 4.18
C LEU A 268 -9.33 -2.34 2.91
N MET A 269 -9.52 -1.50 1.89
CA MET A 269 -9.97 -1.95 0.57
C MET A 269 -8.81 -2.52 -0.27
N GLN A 270 -7.57 -2.22 0.11
CA GLN A 270 -6.38 -2.53 -0.68
C GLN A 270 -5.42 -3.47 0.03
N VAL A 271 -5.31 -3.36 1.36
CA VAL A 271 -4.36 -4.13 2.15
C VAL A 271 -4.97 -4.59 3.47
N LEU A 272 -4.51 -5.73 3.95
CA LEU A 272 -4.66 -6.11 5.35
C LEU A 272 -3.48 -5.57 6.16
N PRO A 273 -3.70 -5.15 7.42
CA PRO A 273 -2.60 -4.80 8.32
C PRO A 273 -1.62 -5.96 8.48
N GLN A 274 -0.33 -5.63 8.58
CA GLN A 274 0.76 -6.60 8.64
C GLN A 274 0.99 -7.23 10.02
N ALA A 275 0.23 -6.81 11.04
CA ALA A 275 0.30 -7.34 12.39
C ALA A 275 -1.10 -7.43 13.01
N ASP A 276 -1.33 -8.49 13.79
CA ASP A 276 -2.64 -8.82 14.39
C ASP A 276 -3.10 -7.77 15.41
N ASN A 277 -2.18 -7.05 16.03
CA ASN A 277 -2.46 -6.02 17.04
C ASN A 277 -2.64 -4.61 16.43
N ILE A 278 -2.91 -4.50 15.13
CA ILE A 278 -3.30 -3.23 14.49
C ILE A 278 -4.83 -3.13 14.48
N ARG A 279 -5.36 -2.03 15.04
CA ARG A 279 -6.81 -1.80 15.14
C ARG A 279 -7.22 -0.54 14.39
N ILE A 280 -8.20 -0.68 13.51
CA ILE A 280 -8.83 0.43 12.78
C ILE A 280 -10.34 0.33 13.01
N LEU A 281 -10.89 1.24 13.81
CA LEU A 281 -12.30 1.17 14.22
C LEU A 281 -13.26 1.80 13.19
N ASP A 282 -12.76 2.65 12.29
CA ASP A 282 -13.51 3.20 11.15
C ASP A 282 -12.59 3.29 9.92
N THR A 283 -12.85 2.42 8.95
CA THR A 283 -12.08 2.34 7.69
C THR A 283 -12.15 3.63 6.86
N ALA A 284 -13.18 4.47 7.01
CA ALA A 284 -13.29 5.72 6.26
C ALA A 284 -12.20 6.74 6.65
N LYS A 285 -11.54 6.53 7.79
CA LYS A 285 -10.55 7.44 8.36
C LYS A 285 -9.11 7.09 7.99
N THR A 286 -8.88 6.14 7.09
CA THR A 286 -7.52 5.72 6.70
C THR A 286 -7.46 5.54 5.20
N ARG A 287 -6.70 6.39 4.51
CA ARG A 287 -6.48 6.29 3.06
C ARG A 287 -5.47 5.21 2.70
N PHE A 288 -5.65 4.61 1.53
CA PHE A 288 -4.63 3.78 0.90
C PHE A 288 -3.33 4.58 0.70
N GLY A 289 -2.19 3.95 0.98
CA GLY A 289 -0.88 4.59 1.02
C GLY A 289 -0.46 5.06 2.42
N ALA A 290 -1.31 4.96 3.44
CA ALA A 290 -0.90 5.11 4.84
C ALA A 290 -0.09 3.89 5.31
N PHE A 291 0.81 4.06 6.28
CA PHE A 291 1.52 2.96 6.96
C PHE A 291 1.20 2.95 8.46
N LEU A 292 0.87 1.78 9.00
CA LEU A 292 0.45 1.62 10.40
C LEU A 292 1.32 0.56 11.08
N GLY A 293 2.26 0.95 11.94
CA GLY A 293 3.13 0.01 12.66
C GLY A 293 2.40 -0.91 13.63
N ALA A 294 3.06 -2.01 14.04
CA ALA A 294 2.51 -2.95 15.00
C ALA A 294 2.09 -2.25 16.32
N GLY A 295 0.95 -2.64 16.88
CA GLY A 295 0.36 -2.00 18.08
C GLY A 295 -0.38 -0.69 17.82
N TYR A 296 -0.48 -0.23 16.57
CA TYR A 296 -1.25 0.96 16.21
C TYR A 296 -2.75 0.77 16.47
N THR A 297 -3.38 1.75 17.10
CA THR A 297 -4.83 1.80 17.31
C THR A 297 -5.38 3.12 16.83
N GLN A 298 -6.39 3.06 15.95
CA GLN A 298 -7.11 4.23 15.47
C GLN A 298 -8.54 4.27 15.97
N MET A 299 -8.84 5.25 16.83
CA MET A 299 -10.17 5.48 17.36
C MET A 299 -11.05 6.21 16.34
N PRO A 300 -12.37 5.95 16.28
CA PRO A 300 -13.19 6.38 15.13
C PRO A 300 -13.61 7.86 15.19
N GLY A 301 -13.56 8.48 16.37
CA GLY A 301 -14.15 9.80 16.66
C GLY A 301 -13.67 10.89 15.70
N ALA A 302 -12.45 11.40 15.92
CA ALA A 302 -11.89 12.51 15.15
C ALA A 302 -10.57 12.18 14.46
N SER A 303 -10.26 10.88 14.33
CA SER A 303 -9.00 10.43 13.74
C SER A 303 -9.00 10.51 12.22
N TYR A 304 -7.81 10.62 11.64
CA TYR A 304 -7.58 10.47 10.22
C TYR A 304 -6.11 10.12 9.94
N VAL A 305 -5.85 9.30 8.91
CA VAL A 305 -4.51 9.08 8.36
C VAL A 305 -4.56 9.16 6.84
N ASN A 306 -3.73 10.03 6.28
CA ASN A 306 -3.66 10.25 4.84
C ASN A 306 -2.62 9.33 4.17
N PHE A 307 -2.53 9.34 2.84
CA PHE A 307 -1.49 8.61 2.13
C PHE A 307 -0.09 9.15 2.45
N ASN A 308 0.93 8.30 2.28
CA ASN A 308 2.33 8.60 2.59
C ASN A 308 2.51 9.14 4.02
N SER A 309 1.70 8.68 4.97
CA SER A 309 1.73 9.11 6.36
C SER A 309 1.37 7.96 7.30
N GLY A 310 1.62 8.14 8.60
CA GLY A 310 1.17 7.22 9.63
C GLY A 310 2.19 7.01 10.75
N SER A 311 2.10 5.86 11.42
CA SER A 311 2.90 5.53 12.60
C SER A 311 3.93 4.44 12.30
N LEU A 312 5.16 4.63 12.77
CA LEU A 312 6.24 3.64 12.63
C LEU A 312 6.14 2.48 13.64
N GLY A 313 5.26 2.56 14.64
CA GLY A 313 5.07 1.54 15.67
C GLY A 313 3.77 1.75 16.45
N ALA A 314 3.75 1.29 17.70
CA ALA A 314 2.60 1.45 18.58
C ALA A 314 2.25 2.93 18.75
N CYS A 315 0.98 3.27 18.58
CA CYS A 315 0.48 4.63 18.70
C CYS A 315 -1.03 4.57 18.94
N MET A 316 -1.50 5.32 19.94
CA MET A 316 -2.92 5.62 20.10
C MET A 316 -3.23 6.84 19.23
N ASN A 317 -4.06 6.67 18.20
CA ASN A 317 -4.45 7.75 17.32
C ASN A 317 -5.95 8.07 17.39
N GLU A 318 -6.24 9.21 17.98
CA GLU A 318 -7.57 9.81 18.06
C GLU A 318 -7.65 11.14 17.29
N GLY A 319 -6.58 11.52 16.58
CA GLY A 319 -6.43 12.77 15.84
C GLY A 319 -6.03 12.60 14.37
N ARG A 320 -5.64 13.70 13.72
CA ARG A 320 -5.44 13.77 12.27
C ARG A 320 -3.96 13.80 11.90
N ILE A 321 -3.52 12.77 11.20
CA ILE A 321 -2.20 12.62 10.60
C ILE A 321 -2.30 13.01 9.12
N SER A 322 -1.79 14.21 8.79
CA SER A 322 -1.81 14.73 7.41
C SER A 322 -0.82 13.98 6.50
N SER A 323 -0.99 14.14 5.18
CA SER A 323 -0.08 13.54 4.18
C SER A 323 1.38 13.90 4.48
N SER A 324 2.27 12.92 4.29
CA SER A 324 3.71 13.02 4.57
C SER A 324 4.07 13.15 6.05
N VAL A 325 3.14 13.13 7.00
CA VAL A 325 3.47 13.10 8.44
C VAL A 325 3.96 11.71 8.85
N ILE A 326 5.06 11.67 9.60
CA ILE A 326 5.58 10.44 10.22
C ILE A 326 5.45 10.58 11.73
N VAL A 327 4.91 9.56 12.39
CA VAL A 327 4.77 9.49 13.84
C VAL A 327 5.65 8.36 14.38
N GLY A 328 6.48 8.68 15.36
CA GLY A 328 7.31 7.71 16.05
C GLY A 328 6.51 6.85 17.02
N GLU A 329 7.03 5.65 17.25
CA GLU A 329 6.50 4.68 18.24
C GLU A 329 6.34 5.29 19.64
N GLY A 330 5.31 4.84 20.35
CA GLY A 330 5.01 5.26 21.71
C GLY A 330 4.25 6.59 21.80
N THR A 331 3.99 7.24 20.67
CA THR A 331 3.31 8.53 20.65
C THR A 331 1.80 8.37 20.78
N ASP A 332 1.20 9.22 21.62
CA ASP A 332 -0.25 9.33 21.81
C ASP A 332 -0.77 10.63 21.16
N ILE A 333 -1.74 10.47 20.27
CA ILE A 333 -2.40 11.56 19.55
C ILE A 333 -3.84 11.65 20.07
N GLY A 334 -4.06 12.56 21.00
CA GLY A 334 -5.33 12.74 21.67
C GLY A 334 -6.46 13.19 20.74
N GLY A 335 -7.70 13.00 21.23
CA GLY A 335 -8.94 13.24 20.48
C GLY A 335 -8.96 14.58 19.75
N GLY A 336 -9.03 14.53 18.42
CA GLY A 336 -9.18 15.72 17.57
C GLY A 336 -7.90 16.55 17.38
N ALA A 337 -6.76 16.13 17.93
CA ALA A 337 -5.47 16.76 17.65
C ALA A 337 -5.17 16.79 16.14
N SER A 338 -4.41 17.77 15.67
CA SER A 338 -4.01 17.92 14.27
C SER A 338 -2.51 17.97 14.13
N ILE A 339 -1.95 17.11 13.31
CA ILE A 339 -0.58 17.24 12.84
C ILE A 339 -0.64 17.76 11.40
N LEU A 340 -0.11 18.95 11.17
CA LEU A 340 -0.21 19.61 9.87
C LEU A 340 0.65 18.91 8.82
N GLY A 341 0.18 18.92 7.58
CA GLY A 341 0.95 18.46 6.43
C GLY A 341 1.60 19.62 5.70
N VAL A 342 2.35 19.30 4.63
CA VAL A 342 2.87 20.30 3.68
C VAL A 342 1.73 21.01 2.96
N LEU A 343 0.75 20.24 2.48
CA LEU A 343 -0.37 20.75 1.66
C LEU A 343 -1.40 21.57 2.45
N SER A 344 -1.60 21.25 3.73
CA SER A 344 -2.67 21.83 4.56
C SER A 344 -2.19 22.91 5.54
N GLY A 345 -0.86 23.04 5.73
CA GLY A 345 -0.28 23.85 6.82
C GLY A 345 0.66 24.98 6.40
N GLY A 346 0.91 25.18 5.11
CA GLY A 346 1.85 26.19 4.62
C GLY A 346 3.33 25.89 4.93
N ASN A 347 3.63 24.69 5.43
CA ASN A 347 4.98 24.23 5.69
C ASN A 347 5.67 23.83 4.39
N THR A 348 6.95 24.21 4.23
CA THR A 348 7.78 23.78 3.10
C THR A 348 8.41 22.40 3.32
N THR A 349 8.52 21.96 4.58
CA THR A 349 9.08 20.67 4.97
C THR A 349 8.02 19.78 5.66
N PRO A 350 7.98 18.47 5.37
CA PRO A 350 7.07 17.55 6.05
C PRO A 350 7.32 17.45 7.57
N ILE A 351 6.25 17.45 8.37
CA ILE A 351 6.32 17.32 9.83
C ILE A 351 6.61 15.88 10.25
N SER A 352 7.57 15.69 11.15
CA SER A 352 7.79 14.43 11.86
C SER A 352 7.54 14.62 13.36
N ILE A 353 6.85 13.65 13.97
CA ILE A 353 6.68 13.54 15.42
C ILE A 353 7.55 12.39 15.90
N GLY A 354 8.43 12.66 16.88
CA GLY A 354 9.35 11.68 17.44
C GLY A 354 8.65 10.57 18.22
N LYS A 355 9.45 9.78 18.94
CA LYS A 355 8.96 8.71 19.83
C LYS A 355 8.42 9.27 21.13
N ASN A 356 7.49 8.54 21.75
CA ASN A 356 6.97 8.83 23.09
C ASN A 356 6.53 10.30 23.25
N CYS A 357 5.81 10.85 22.27
CA CYS A 357 5.22 12.19 22.38
C CYS A 357 3.76 12.09 22.87
N LEU A 358 3.24 13.20 23.41
CA LEU A 358 1.84 13.33 23.78
C LEU A 358 1.26 14.59 23.14
N LEU A 359 0.36 14.42 22.19
CA LEU A 359 -0.39 15.51 21.58
C LEU A 359 -1.76 15.57 22.23
N GLY A 360 -1.99 16.54 23.10
CA GLY A 360 -3.23 16.67 23.85
C GLY A 360 -4.44 16.84 22.94
N ALA A 361 -5.62 16.49 23.45
CA ALA A 361 -6.88 16.62 22.71
C ALA A 361 -7.05 18.02 22.10
N ASN A 362 -7.49 18.09 20.84
CA ASN A 362 -7.67 19.31 20.07
C ASN A 362 -6.43 20.23 19.97
N SER A 363 -5.22 19.71 20.21
CA SER A 363 -3.99 20.44 19.91
C SER A 363 -3.74 20.56 18.40
N VAL A 364 -2.90 21.51 17.99
CA VAL A 364 -2.43 21.68 16.61
C VAL A 364 -0.91 21.75 16.60
N THR A 365 -0.28 20.79 15.93
CA THR A 365 1.17 20.68 15.80
C THR A 365 1.57 21.02 14.36
N GLY A 366 2.12 22.21 14.19
CA GLY A 366 2.58 22.79 12.94
C GLY A 366 4.10 22.82 12.76
N ILE A 367 4.86 22.20 13.66
CA ILE A 367 6.33 22.02 13.58
C ILE A 367 6.68 20.54 13.82
N SER A 368 7.88 20.12 13.44
CA SER A 368 8.37 18.79 13.84
C SER A 368 8.68 18.75 15.34
N LEU A 369 8.47 17.61 15.97
CA LEU A 369 8.80 17.36 17.37
C LEU A 369 9.83 16.24 17.45
N GLY A 370 10.87 16.42 18.26
CA GLY A 370 11.75 15.32 18.65
C GLY A 370 11.05 14.40 19.66
N ASN A 371 11.77 13.39 20.12
CA ASN A 371 11.27 12.44 21.12
C ASN A 371 10.84 13.11 22.44
N GLY A 372 9.83 12.57 23.12
CA GLY A 372 9.46 12.97 24.48
C GLY A 372 8.77 14.33 24.60
N CYS A 373 8.26 14.88 23.50
CA CYS A 373 7.59 16.18 23.51
C CYS A 373 6.12 16.08 23.95
N ILE A 374 5.62 17.13 24.59
CA ILE A 374 4.23 17.25 25.03
C ILE A 374 3.64 18.53 24.49
N VAL A 375 2.44 18.45 23.91
CA VAL A 375 1.62 19.61 23.55
C VAL A 375 0.33 19.50 24.36
N ASP A 376 0.09 20.43 25.29
CA ASP A 376 -1.14 20.39 26.10
C ASP A 376 -2.41 20.47 25.22
N ALA A 377 -3.54 20.01 25.76
CA ALA A 377 -4.81 20.05 25.07
C ALA A 377 -5.19 21.48 24.62
N GLY A 378 -5.70 21.61 23.41
CA GLY A 378 -6.08 22.90 22.80
C GLY A 378 -4.91 23.80 22.37
N ILE A 379 -3.65 23.42 22.61
CA ILE A 379 -2.49 24.24 22.24
C ILE A 379 -2.19 24.14 20.75
N SER A 380 -1.95 25.29 20.13
CA SER A 380 -1.46 25.39 18.75
C SER A 380 0.00 25.84 18.72
N ILE A 381 0.90 24.94 18.32
CA ILE A 381 2.32 25.23 18.10
C ILE A 381 2.61 25.26 16.60
N LEU A 382 2.64 26.46 16.02
CA LEU A 382 2.88 26.71 14.61
C LEU A 382 4.28 27.28 14.40
N SER A 383 4.78 27.25 13.16
CA SER A 383 6.09 27.80 12.79
C SER A 383 6.29 29.26 13.26
N GLY A 384 5.23 30.07 13.16
CA GLY A 384 5.22 31.48 13.57
C GLY A 384 4.82 31.75 15.03
N SER A 385 4.43 30.74 15.81
CA SER A 385 4.08 30.92 17.22
C SER A 385 5.25 31.51 17.99
N ILE A 386 5.00 32.48 18.87
CA ILE A 386 6.00 33.01 19.80
C ILE A 386 5.85 32.26 21.12
N VAL A 387 6.94 31.64 21.57
CA VAL A 387 7.01 30.78 22.74
C VAL A 387 7.97 31.42 23.75
N SER A 388 7.51 31.63 24.98
CA SER A 388 8.33 32.10 26.08
C SER A 388 9.00 30.92 26.80
N ILE A 389 10.31 30.99 27.02
CA ILE A 389 11.07 29.98 27.75
C ILE A 389 11.92 30.69 28.79
N ASP A 390 11.73 30.34 30.06
CA ASP A 390 12.54 30.88 31.15
C ASP A 390 14.00 30.44 31.01
N SER A 391 14.96 31.30 31.37
CA SER A 391 16.39 31.02 31.21
C SER A 391 16.83 29.69 31.83
N ALA A 392 16.32 29.34 33.01
CA ALA A 392 16.62 28.06 33.65
C ALA A 392 16.10 26.85 32.83
N GLU A 393 14.93 26.96 32.22
CA GLU A 393 14.37 25.91 31.36
C GLU A 393 15.08 25.85 30.01
N ALA A 394 15.51 27.00 29.47
CA ALA A 394 16.30 27.05 28.25
C ALA A 394 17.63 26.30 28.40
N HIS A 395 18.31 26.43 29.55
CA HIS A 395 19.52 25.65 29.85
C HIS A 395 19.22 24.14 29.93
N LYS A 396 18.15 23.73 30.61
CA LYS A 396 17.75 22.30 30.67
C LYS A 396 17.39 21.72 29.29
N ILE A 397 16.79 22.53 28.42
CA ILE A 397 16.49 22.12 27.04
C ILE A 397 17.78 21.99 26.25
N GLN A 398 18.74 22.91 26.42
CA GLN A 398 20.05 22.87 25.75
C GLN A 398 20.88 21.63 26.15
N GLU A 399 20.80 21.19 27.42
CA GLU A 399 21.51 19.99 27.91
C GLU A 399 21.22 18.72 27.08
N ILE A 400 20.01 18.60 26.53
CA ILE A 400 19.60 17.45 25.70
C ILE A 400 19.44 17.80 24.21
N ASN A 401 19.70 19.05 23.84
CA ASN A 401 19.62 19.54 22.47
C ASN A 401 20.81 20.49 22.21
N SER A 402 21.95 19.92 21.80
CA SER A 402 23.20 20.68 21.61
C SER A 402 23.08 21.87 20.67
N ASP A 403 22.21 21.77 19.67
CA ASP A 403 22.03 22.78 18.63
C ASP A 403 21.03 23.87 19.03
N PHE A 404 20.42 23.76 20.22
CA PHE A 404 19.52 24.78 20.74
C PHE A 404 20.30 26.01 21.21
N VAL A 405 19.99 27.15 20.60
CA VAL A 405 20.58 28.45 20.94
C VAL A 405 19.68 29.17 21.91
N ILE A 406 20.23 29.64 23.03
CA ILE A 406 19.49 30.42 24.03
C ILE A 406 19.38 31.88 23.57
N GLU A 407 18.16 32.38 23.46
CA GLU A 407 17.86 33.77 23.08
C GLU A 407 17.80 34.63 24.35
N SER A 408 18.49 35.78 24.35
CA SER A 408 18.60 36.64 25.52
C SER A 408 17.27 37.26 25.97
N ASN A 409 16.29 37.35 25.07
CA ASN A 409 14.96 37.85 25.35
C ASN A 409 13.97 36.75 25.82
N GLY A 410 14.40 35.48 25.87
CA GLY A 410 13.56 34.35 26.27
C GLY A 410 12.39 34.02 25.32
N LEU A 411 12.37 34.60 24.11
CA LEU A 411 11.28 34.45 23.14
C LEU A 411 11.75 33.73 21.89
N TYR A 412 11.03 32.66 21.53
CA TYR A 412 11.39 31.77 20.44
C TYR A 412 10.25 31.65 19.45
N LYS A 413 10.55 31.70 18.14
CA LYS A 413 9.58 31.28 17.13
C LYS A 413 9.46 29.75 17.14
N GLY A 414 8.27 29.21 16.92
CA GLY A 414 8.04 27.75 16.90
C GLY A 414 8.99 27.01 15.94
N VAL A 415 9.33 27.60 14.79
CA VAL A 415 10.32 27.03 13.86
C VAL A 415 11.70 26.79 14.48
N LYS A 416 12.11 27.62 15.45
CA LYS A 416 13.39 27.46 16.18
C LYS A 416 13.36 26.31 17.19
N LEU A 417 12.16 25.84 17.53
CA LEU A 417 11.94 24.72 18.45
C LEU A 417 11.64 23.40 17.71
N SER A 418 11.59 23.45 16.37
CA SER A 418 11.26 22.30 15.54
C SER A 418 12.34 21.22 15.62
N GLY A 419 11.92 19.98 15.88
CA GLY A 419 12.79 18.80 15.96
C GLY A 419 13.49 18.62 17.31
N LEU A 420 13.40 19.59 18.21
CA LEU A 420 13.99 19.48 19.55
C LEU A 420 13.28 18.41 20.37
N HIS A 421 14.04 17.77 21.25
CA HIS A 421 13.62 16.71 22.13
C HIS A 421 13.10 17.25 23.46
N GLY A 422 12.12 16.56 24.02
CA GLY A 422 11.77 16.69 25.43
C GLY A 422 11.21 18.06 25.82
N ILE A 423 10.47 18.72 24.93
CA ILE A 423 9.84 20.03 25.18
C ILE A 423 8.36 19.85 25.54
N HIS A 424 7.90 20.55 26.57
CA HIS A 424 6.48 20.64 26.94
C HIS A 424 5.93 22.03 26.60
N PHE A 425 5.01 22.10 25.64
CA PHE A 425 4.28 23.31 25.26
C PHE A 425 2.96 23.45 26.04
N ARG A 426 2.75 24.64 26.62
CA ARG A 426 1.57 24.95 27.45
C ARG A 426 1.15 26.40 27.28
N ILE A 427 -0.14 26.69 27.46
CA ILE A 427 -0.61 28.06 27.74
C ILE A 427 -0.82 28.21 29.24
N THR A 428 -0.26 29.27 29.81
CA THR A 428 -0.50 29.66 31.20
C THR A 428 -1.95 30.16 31.36
N SER A 429 -2.65 29.66 32.37
CA SER A 429 -4.05 30.05 32.61
C SER A 429 -4.20 31.47 33.18
N GLN A 430 -3.16 32.02 33.79
CA GLN A 430 -3.19 33.34 34.43
C GLN A 430 -3.01 34.50 33.44
N ASP A 431 -2.11 34.35 32.45
CA ASP A 431 -1.75 35.42 31.51
C ASP A 431 -1.74 35.01 30.02
N SER A 432 -2.27 33.81 29.71
CA SER A 432 -2.47 33.31 28.33
C SER A 432 -1.20 33.30 27.46
N LYS A 433 -0.02 33.19 28.07
CA LYS A 433 1.24 33.08 27.33
C LYS A 433 1.49 31.64 26.91
N LEU A 434 1.88 31.45 25.66
CA LEU A 434 2.44 30.19 25.19
C LEU A 434 3.86 30.06 25.73
N ILE A 435 4.07 29.08 26.59
CA ILE A 435 5.34 28.77 27.22
C ILE A 435 5.86 27.41 26.77
N ALA A 436 7.17 27.22 26.87
CA ALA A 436 7.79 25.91 26.79
C ALA A 436 8.81 25.68 27.90
N PHE A 437 8.93 24.44 28.36
CA PHE A 437 9.85 24.03 29.40
C PHE A 437 10.30 22.58 29.19
N ARG A 438 11.32 22.13 29.93
CA ARG A 438 11.84 20.76 29.81
C ARG A 438 10.81 19.75 30.32
N SER A 439 10.39 18.83 29.46
CA SER A 439 9.51 17.71 29.84
C SER A 439 10.23 16.73 30.77
N ALA A 440 9.81 16.63 32.03
CA ALA A 440 10.30 15.62 32.96
C ALA A 440 9.48 14.32 32.93
N ARG A 441 8.47 14.22 32.06
CA ARG A 441 7.51 13.10 32.05
C ARG A 441 7.97 11.97 31.12
N GLU A 442 8.00 10.76 31.66
CA GLU A 442 8.03 9.53 30.87
C GLU A 442 6.61 9.23 30.39
N ILE A 443 6.39 9.27 29.06
CA ILE A 443 5.10 8.92 28.46
C ILE A 443 5.08 7.41 28.29
N LYS A 444 4.26 6.73 29.10
CA LYS A 444 3.99 5.30 28.97
C LYS A 444 2.65 5.11 28.29
N LEU A 445 2.62 4.35 27.21
CA LEU A 445 1.37 3.85 26.65
C LEU A 445 0.70 2.91 27.65
N ASN A 446 -0.64 2.88 27.66
CA ASN A 446 -1.38 1.96 28.50
C ASN A 446 -1.09 0.51 28.08
N THR A 447 -0.51 -0.28 28.98
CA THR A 447 -0.09 -1.68 28.73
C THR A 447 -1.24 -2.63 28.45
N ASP A 448 -2.46 -2.29 28.89
CA ASP A 448 -3.64 -3.12 28.62
C ASP A 448 -4.21 -2.88 27.20
N LEU A 449 -3.75 -1.83 26.52
CA LEU A 449 -4.26 -1.40 25.21
C LEU A 449 -3.32 -1.67 24.03
N HIS A 450 -2.04 -2.00 24.27
CA HIS A 450 -0.99 -2.08 23.24
C HIS A 450 -0.10 -3.31 23.33
#